data_AF-J9DVD1-F1
#
_entry.id   AF-J9DVD1-F1
#
_cell.length_a   1.000
_cell.length_b   1.000
_cell.length_c   1.000
_cell.angle_alpha   90.00
_cell.angle_beta   90.00
_cell.angle_gamma   90.00
#
_symmetry.space_group_name_H-M   'P 1'
#
loop_
_entity.id
_entity.type
_entity.pdbx_description
1 polymer ?
#
loop_
_entity_poly.entity_id
_entity_poly.type
_entity_poly.pdbx_seq_one_letter_code
_entity_poly.pdbx_strand_id
1 'polypeptide(L)'
;IALDDERWLNNESTTDEVKCCLEDIKADCVLHDGAPNVGRNWVQDAFQQNCLTLSALRLATQILTKNGIFVTKIFRSSDYCHLISVFEKLFKQVHVWKPAASRLESAEIFVVCEKYQKPAKLNPDLLDPKKVFAESTQQSVTLNPQLMLQPRAKLKKVPATGYENESVSLHKTINATDFIHSNNYLELLASAYKIALDDERWLNNESTTDEVKCCLEDIK
;
A
#
# COMPACT_ATOMS: atom_id res chain seq x y z
N ILE A 1 -20.64 4.82 10.11
CA ILE A 1 -21.23 3.68 9.35
C ILE A 1 -20.11 2.72 9.04
N ALA A 2 -20.29 1.42 9.27
CA ALA A 2 -19.35 0.38 8.88
C ALA A 2 -19.84 -0.32 7.59
N LEU A 3 -18.93 -0.58 6.66
CA LEU A 3 -19.17 -1.19 5.36
C LEU A 3 -18.28 -2.43 5.24
N ASP A 4 -18.87 -3.61 5.44
CA ASP A 4 -18.08 -4.83 5.70
C ASP A 4 -18.31 -5.96 4.67
N ASP A 5 -19.32 -5.85 3.79
CA ASP A 5 -19.65 -6.90 2.81
C ASP A 5 -19.74 -6.32 1.38
N GLU A 6 -19.01 -6.97 0.45
CA GLU A 6 -18.94 -6.63 -0.98
C GLU A 6 -20.31 -6.54 -1.65
N ARG A 7 -21.29 -7.33 -1.19
CA ARG A 7 -22.67 -7.27 -1.70
C ARG A 7 -23.33 -5.92 -1.49
N TRP A 8 -22.95 -5.20 -0.43
CA TRP A 8 -23.55 -3.91 -0.10
C TRP A 8 -23.07 -2.78 -1.00
N LEU A 9 -21.83 -2.89 -1.49
CA LEU A 9 -21.16 -1.81 -2.20
C LEU A 9 -21.40 -1.82 -3.72
N ASN A 10 -21.77 -2.98 -4.25
CA ASN A 10 -21.98 -3.19 -5.69
C ASN A 10 -23.46 -3.20 -6.10
N ASN A 11 -24.40 -3.17 -5.16
CA ASN A 11 -25.83 -3.15 -5.43
C ASN A 11 -26.43 -1.74 -5.18
N GLU A 12 -27.07 -1.17 -6.20
CA GLU A 12 -27.74 0.13 -6.09
C GLU A 12 -28.87 0.10 -5.05
N SER A 13 -29.60 -1.02 -4.93
CA SER A 13 -30.65 -1.20 -3.93
C SER A 13 -30.14 -1.01 -2.51
N THR A 14 -28.96 -1.56 -2.21
CA THR A 14 -28.37 -1.51 -0.87
C THR A 14 -27.78 -0.14 -0.54
N THR A 15 -27.29 0.57 -1.56
CA THR A 15 -26.89 1.98 -1.41
C THR A 15 -28.09 2.85 -1.02
N ASP A 16 -29.25 2.60 -1.63
CA ASP A 16 -30.47 3.35 -1.31
C ASP A 16 -31.06 2.96 0.04
N GLU A 17 -30.95 1.69 0.45
CA GLU A 17 -31.28 1.26 1.82
C GLU A 17 -30.42 1.99 2.86
N VAL A 18 -29.11 2.10 2.65
CA VAL A 18 -28.21 2.84 3.56
C VAL A 18 -28.59 4.31 3.61
N LYS A 19 -28.94 4.94 2.49
CA LYS A 19 -29.44 6.32 2.48
C LYS A 19 -30.77 6.45 3.20
N CYS A 20 -31.70 5.52 2.99
CA CYS A 20 -32.99 5.50 3.67
C CYS A 20 -32.81 5.36 5.19
N CYS A 21 -31.92 4.50 5.66
CA CYS A 21 -31.63 4.35 7.09
C CYS A 21 -31.00 5.60 7.71
N LEU A 22 -30.32 6.43 6.92
CA LEU A 22 -29.71 7.68 7.38
C LEU A 22 -30.66 8.88 7.23
N GLU A 23 -31.73 8.75 6.45
CA GLU A 23 -32.67 9.82 6.13
C GLU A 23 -31.92 11.09 5.66
N ASP A 24 -32.12 12.22 6.36
CA ASP A 24 -31.43 13.49 6.13
C ASP A 24 -30.10 13.62 6.90
N ILE A 25 -29.80 12.67 7.79
CA ILE A 25 -28.60 12.71 8.62
C ILE A 25 -27.39 12.32 7.78
N LYS A 26 -26.40 13.20 7.73
CA LYS A 26 -25.10 12.92 7.11
C LYS A 26 -24.15 12.33 8.14
N ALA A 27 -23.29 11.42 7.69
CA ALA A 27 -22.35 10.73 8.56
C ALA A 27 -21.08 11.54 8.77
N ASP A 28 -20.63 11.66 10.02
CA ASP A 28 -19.32 12.25 10.35
C ASP A 28 -18.16 11.29 10.09
N CYS A 29 -18.43 9.98 10.15
CA CYS A 29 -17.44 8.95 9.92
C CYS A 29 -18.01 7.75 9.15
N VAL A 30 -17.28 7.33 8.13
CA VAL A 30 -17.52 6.09 7.37
C VAL A 30 -16.28 5.19 7.50
N LEU A 31 -16.52 3.95 7.91
CA LEU A 31 -15.53 2.90 8.09
C LEU A 31 -15.80 1.83 7.04
N HIS A 32 -14.75 1.33 6.41
CA HIS A 32 -14.82 0.24 5.45
C HIS A 32 -13.78 -0.82 5.81
N ASP A 33 -14.26 -2.01 6.19
CA ASP A 33 -13.44 -3.20 6.47
C ASP A 33 -13.78 -4.37 5.53
N GLY A 34 -14.48 -4.09 4.44
CA GLY A 34 -14.78 -5.07 3.40
C GLY A 34 -13.52 -5.68 2.79
N ALA A 35 -13.57 -7.00 2.55
CA ALA A 35 -12.57 -7.74 1.80
C ALA A 35 -13.24 -8.71 0.81
N PRO A 36 -12.69 -8.91 -0.40
CA PRO A 36 -13.16 -9.93 -1.32
C PRO A 36 -12.79 -11.32 -0.80
N ASN A 37 -13.35 -12.35 -1.44
CA ASN A 37 -12.95 -13.73 -1.20
C ASN A 37 -11.51 -13.97 -1.67
N VAL A 38 -10.57 -13.87 -0.74
CA VAL A 38 -9.13 -14.10 -0.97
C VAL A 38 -8.81 -15.58 -1.16
N GLY A 39 -7.79 -15.89 -1.96
CA GLY A 39 -7.24 -17.24 -2.09
C GLY A 39 -7.12 -17.77 -3.51
N ARG A 40 -7.24 -16.92 -4.54
CA ARG A 40 -6.95 -17.30 -5.93
C ARG A 40 -5.55 -16.86 -6.32
N ASN A 41 -5.45 -15.63 -6.80
CA ASN A 41 -4.23 -15.01 -7.31
C ASN A 41 -4.11 -13.64 -6.67
N TRP A 42 -2.98 -13.37 -6.01
CA TRP A 42 -2.72 -12.13 -5.28
C TRP A 42 -3.00 -10.88 -6.12
N VAL A 43 -2.62 -10.86 -7.40
CA VAL A 43 -2.84 -9.72 -8.28
C VAL A 43 -4.33 -9.44 -8.48
N GLN A 44 -5.11 -10.51 -8.71
CA GLN A 44 -6.55 -10.40 -8.88
C GLN A 44 -7.25 -10.01 -7.57
N ASP A 45 -6.85 -10.63 -6.46
CA ASP A 45 -7.43 -10.37 -5.14
C ASP A 45 -7.16 -8.91 -4.70
N ALA A 46 -5.95 -8.39 -4.97
CA ALA A 46 -5.60 -6.99 -4.73
C ALA A 46 -6.38 -6.02 -5.62
N PHE A 47 -6.54 -6.33 -6.91
CA PHE A 47 -7.34 -5.51 -7.81
C PHE A 47 -8.82 -5.47 -7.39
N GLN A 48 -9.37 -6.60 -6.93
CA GLN A 48 -10.73 -6.67 -6.40
C GLN A 48 -10.88 -5.86 -5.12
N GLN A 49 -9.92 -5.93 -4.18
CA GLN A 49 -9.89 -5.06 -2.99
C GLN A 49 -9.89 -3.57 -3.38
N ASN A 50 -9.11 -3.20 -4.40
CA ASN A 50 -9.02 -1.83 -4.88
C ASN A 50 -10.35 -1.34 -5.48
N CYS A 51 -11.00 -2.18 -6.30
CA CYS A 51 -12.34 -1.91 -6.84
C CYS A 51 -13.37 -1.73 -5.71
N LEU A 52 -13.35 -2.63 -4.72
CA LEU A 52 -14.24 -2.58 -3.57
C LEU A 52 -14.06 -1.27 -2.77
N THR A 53 -12.81 -0.85 -2.59
CA THR A 53 -12.46 0.40 -1.91
C THR A 53 -13.00 1.62 -2.66
N LEU A 54 -12.94 1.65 -4.00
CA LEU A 54 -13.55 2.72 -4.80
C LEU A 54 -15.07 2.73 -4.69
N SER A 55 -15.72 1.57 -4.68
CA SER A 55 -17.16 1.47 -4.44
C SER A 55 -17.55 2.00 -3.05
N ALA A 56 -16.78 1.67 -2.02
CA ALA A 56 -16.96 2.21 -0.66
C ALA A 56 -16.78 3.73 -0.62
N LEU A 57 -15.74 4.25 -1.26
CA LEU A 57 -15.50 5.69 -1.37
C LEU A 57 -16.66 6.39 -2.09
N ARG A 58 -17.17 5.81 -3.19
CA ARG A 58 -18.32 6.35 -3.92
C ARG A 58 -19.54 6.51 -3.01
N LEU A 59 -19.87 5.50 -2.22
CA LEU A 59 -20.95 5.60 -1.24
C LEU A 59 -20.63 6.65 -0.16
N ALA A 60 -19.40 6.63 0.37
CA ALA A 60 -18.92 7.56 1.38
C ALA A 60 -19.12 9.03 0.94
N THR A 61 -18.75 9.38 -0.30
CA THR A 61 -18.91 10.76 -0.81
C THR A 61 -20.35 11.26 -0.85
N GLN A 62 -21.35 10.37 -0.91
CA GLN A 62 -22.77 10.72 -0.94
C GLN A 62 -23.35 11.00 0.46
N ILE A 63 -22.81 10.32 1.48
CA ILE A 63 -23.35 10.32 2.84
C ILE A 63 -22.50 11.11 3.84
N LEU A 64 -21.23 11.39 3.54
CA LEU A 64 -20.34 12.12 4.44
C LEU A 64 -20.70 13.61 4.61
N THR A 65 -20.54 14.11 5.83
CA THR A 65 -20.52 15.54 6.13
C THR A 65 -19.25 16.20 5.61
N LYS A 66 -19.30 17.52 5.40
CA LYS A 66 -18.07 18.29 5.15
C LYS A 66 -17.18 18.18 6.38
N ASN A 67 -15.89 18.00 6.16
CA ASN A 67 -14.87 17.72 7.17
C ASN A 67 -14.96 16.34 7.86
N GLY A 68 -15.86 15.46 7.44
CA GLY A 68 -15.93 14.11 8.02
C GLY A 68 -14.75 13.22 7.61
N ILE A 69 -14.74 12.01 8.17
CA ILE A 69 -13.63 11.06 8.11
C ILE A 69 -14.04 9.78 7.37
N PHE A 70 -13.17 9.30 6.49
CA PHE A 70 -13.29 8.01 5.85
C PHE A 70 -12.10 7.12 6.23
N VAL A 71 -12.36 5.92 6.73
CA VAL A 71 -11.32 4.94 7.05
C VAL A 71 -11.57 3.68 6.23
N THR A 72 -10.54 3.16 5.59
CA THR A 72 -10.66 1.95 4.76
C THR A 72 -9.51 0.99 4.93
N LYS A 73 -9.82 -0.32 4.93
CA LYS A 73 -8.85 -1.38 4.70
C LYS A 73 -8.49 -1.45 3.22
N ILE A 74 -7.19 -1.60 2.92
CA ILE A 74 -6.68 -1.89 1.59
C ILE A 74 -5.56 -2.94 1.67
N PHE A 75 -5.24 -3.53 0.52
CA PHE A 75 -4.08 -4.42 0.38
C PHE A 75 -2.91 -3.66 -0.24
N ARG A 76 -1.73 -3.84 0.36
CA ARG A 76 -0.45 -3.31 -0.14
C ARG A 76 -0.09 -4.01 -1.45
N SER A 77 -0.44 -3.39 -2.56
CA SER A 77 -0.19 -3.83 -3.94
C SER A 77 0.65 -2.81 -4.73
N SER A 78 0.94 -3.06 -6.00
CA SER A 78 1.54 -2.02 -6.87
C SER A 78 0.61 -0.82 -7.08
N ASP A 79 -0.71 -1.06 -7.01
CA ASP A 79 -1.69 -0.12 -7.55
C ASP A 79 -2.35 0.73 -6.46
N TYR A 80 -2.12 0.44 -5.16
CA TYR A 80 -2.78 1.20 -4.08
C TYR A 80 -2.35 2.68 -4.04
N CYS A 81 -1.19 3.03 -4.59
CA CYS A 81 -0.76 4.43 -4.71
C CYS A 81 -1.79 5.28 -5.49
N HIS A 82 -2.43 4.71 -6.52
CA HIS A 82 -3.48 5.40 -7.28
C HIS A 82 -4.70 5.70 -6.39
N LEU A 83 -5.05 4.80 -5.46
CA LEU A 83 -6.10 5.06 -4.48
C LEU A 83 -5.74 6.22 -3.56
N ILE A 84 -4.48 6.28 -3.09
CA ILE A 84 -4.00 7.40 -2.26
C ILE A 84 -4.14 8.72 -3.01
N SER A 85 -3.73 8.77 -4.28
CA SER A 85 -3.88 9.97 -5.11
C SER A 85 -5.34 10.39 -5.32
N VAL A 86 -6.28 9.44 -5.39
CA VAL A 86 -7.72 9.74 -5.41
C VAL A 86 -8.18 10.31 -4.06
N PHE A 87 -7.74 9.74 -2.94
CA PHE A 87 -8.10 10.23 -1.61
C PHE A 87 -7.56 11.65 -1.37
N GLU A 88 -6.33 11.94 -1.75
CA GLU A 88 -5.71 13.27 -1.58
C GLU A 88 -6.44 14.37 -2.35
N LYS A 89 -7.13 14.03 -3.45
CA LYS A 89 -7.99 14.96 -4.19
C LYS A 89 -9.30 15.28 -3.47
N LEU A 90 -9.76 14.41 -2.56
CA LEU A 90 -11.08 14.50 -1.90
C LEU A 90 -11.02 14.87 -0.41
N PHE A 91 -9.88 14.62 0.23
CA PHE A 91 -9.66 14.84 1.65
C PHE A 91 -8.48 15.80 1.85
N LYS A 92 -8.40 16.47 3.00
CA LYS A 92 -7.25 17.37 3.25
C LYS A 92 -6.02 16.62 3.77
N GLN A 93 -6.23 15.50 4.45
CA GLN A 93 -5.18 14.72 5.09
C GLN A 93 -5.46 13.24 4.85
N VAL A 94 -4.43 12.52 4.40
CA VAL A 94 -4.50 11.08 4.11
C VAL A 94 -3.33 10.41 4.82
N HIS A 95 -3.64 9.47 5.71
CA HIS A 95 -2.67 8.78 6.53
C HIS A 95 -2.73 7.28 6.23
N VAL A 96 -1.61 6.71 5.79
CA VAL A 96 -1.47 5.27 5.64
C VAL A 96 -0.89 4.71 6.93
N TRP A 97 -1.60 3.74 7.53
CA TRP A 97 -1.27 3.18 8.82
C TRP A 97 -1.28 1.65 8.77
N LYS A 98 -0.21 1.03 9.26
CA LYS A 98 -0.17 -0.41 9.55
C LYS A 98 -0.22 -0.60 11.06
N PRO A 99 -1.34 -1.09 11.63
CA PRO A 99 -1.48 -1.27 13.06
C PRO A 99 -0.44 -2.26 13.61
N ALA A 100 0.09 -1.98 14.81
CA ALA A 100 1.02 -2.89 15.50
C ALA A 100 0.39 -4.26 15.83
N ALA A 101 -0.93 -4.31 15.97
CA ALA A 101 -1.68 -5.55 16.18
C ALA A 101 -1.83 -6.40 14.91
N SER A 102 -1.55 -5.85 13.72
CA SER A 102 -1.57 -6.60 12.46
C SER A 102 -0.30 -7.45 12.31
N ARG A 103 -0.43 -8.63 11.70
CA ARG A 103 0.72 -9.50 11.40
C ARG A 103 1.69 -8.75 10.47
N LEU A 104 2.99 -8.86 10.72
CA LEU A 104 4.01 -8.21 9.88
C LEU A 104 3.91 -8.71 8.43
N GLU A 105 3.60 -9.98 8.23
CA GLU A 105 3.43 -10.62 6.92
C GLU A 105 2.11 -10.26 6.23
N SER A 106 1.13 -9.68 6.95
CA SER A 106 -0.14 -9.29 6.33
C SER A 106 0.09 -8.16 5.32
N ALA A 107 -0.54 -8.28 4.16
CA ALA A 107 -0.57 -7.23 3.17
C ALA A 107 -1.58 -6.12 3.50
N GLU A 108 -2.37 -6.28 4.57
CA GLU A 108 -3.37 -5.30 4.99
C GLU A 108 -2.74 -4.05 5.60
N ILE A 109 -3.24 -2.91 5.15
CA ILE A 109 -2.98 -1.59 5.71
C ILE A 109 -4.29 -0.81 5.77
N PHE A 110 -4.37 0.15 6.68
CA PHE A 110 -5.50 1.04 6.81
C PHE A 110 -5.14 2.42 6.29
N VAL A 111 -6.10 3.07 5.64
CA VAL A 111 -5.96 4.47 5.23
C VAL A 111 -7.00 5.29 5.98
N VAL A 112 -6.55 6.33 6.67
CA VAL A 112 -7.38 7.30 7.39
C VAL A 112 -7.39 8.59 6.59
N CYS A 113 -8.54 8.92 6.04
CA CYS A 113 -8.78 10.11 5.22
C CYS A 113 -9.59 11.11 6.04
N GLU A 114 -8.99 12.24 6.41
CA GLU A 114 -9.60 13.25 7.25
C GLU A 114 -10.00 14.50 6.46
N LYS A 115 -11.00 15.20 7.01
CA LYS A 115 -11.48 16.49 6.51
C LYS A 115 -11.97 16.40 5.06
N TYR A 116 -13.03 15.63 4.84
CA TYR A 116 -13.67 15.52 3.54
C TYR A 116 -14.03 16.89 2.96
N GLN A 117 -13.53 17.20 1.76
CA GLN A 117 -13.66 18.54 1.17
C GLN A 117 -15.07 18.81 0.64
N LYS A 118 -15.83 17.75 0.30
CA LYS A 118 -17.20 17.80 -0.24
C LYS A 118 -17.35 18.77 -1.42
N PRO A 119 -16.69 18.49 -2.56
CA PRO A 119 -16.78 19.32 -3.75
C PRO A 119 -18.22 19.35 -4.29
N ALA A 120 -18.67 20.51 -4.79
CA ALA A 120 -20.02 20.68 -5.34
C ALA A 120 -20.26 19.86 -6.62
N LYS A 121 -19.20 19.62 -7.39
CA LYS A 121 -19.20 18.73 -8.56
C LYS A 121 -18.04 17.76 -8.43
N LEU A 122 -18.34 16.48 -8.25
CA LEU A 122 -17.35 15.42 -8.23
C LEU A 122 -17.15 14.91 -9.65
N ASN A 123 -15.91 14.82 -10.11
CA ASN A 123 -15.62 14.20 -11.40
C ASN A 123 -15.85 12.68 -11.26
N PRO A 124 -16.80 12.07 -12.00
CA PRO A 124 -17.08 10.64 -11.92
C PRO A 124 -15.84 9.79 -12.26
N ASP A 125 -14.90 10.33 -13.03
CA ASP A 125 -13.68 9.65 -13.45
C ASP A 125 -12.75 9.30 -12.28
N LEU A 126 -12.82 10.05 -11.18
CA LEU A 126 -12.04 9.78 -9.97
C LEU A 126 -12.51 8.52 -9.22
N LEU A 127 -13.72 8.06 -9.50
CA LEU A 127 -14.35 6.92 -8.85
C LEU A 127 -14.51 5.71 -9.79
N ASP A 128 -14.11 5.82 -11.05
CA ASP A 128 -14.18 4.74 -12.02
C ASP A 128 -12.89 3.89 -11.96
N PRO A 129 -12.96 2.61 -11.54
CA PRO A 129 -11.79 1.74 -11.48
C PRO A 129 -11.05 1.66 -12.81
N LYS A 130 -11.76 1.70 -13.95
CA LYS A 130 -11.14 1.58 -15.27
C LYS A 130 -10.23 2.77 -15.57
N LYS A 131 -10.56 3.96 -15.09
CA LYS A 131 -9.78 5.18 -15.30
C LYS A 131 -8.68 5.32 -14.26
N VAL A 132 -9.01 5.06 -12.99
CA VAL A 132 -8.05 5.16 -11.87
C VAL A 132 -6.87 4.20 -12.04
N PHE A 133 -7.11 3.00 -12.58
CA PHE A 133 -6.07 1.98 -12.76
C PHE A 133 -5.57 1.84 -14.22
N ALA A 134 -6.04 2.68 -15.15
CA ALA A 134 -5.54 2.69 -16.54
C ALA A 134 -4.07 3.10 -16.66
N GLU A 135 -3.56 3.89 -15.73
CA GLU A 135 -2.21 4.48 -15.77
C GLU A 135 -1.11 3.56 -15.21
N SER A 136 -1.43 2.30 -14.94
CA SER A 136 -0.57 1.26 -14.32
C SER A 136 0.76 0.99 -15.04
N THR A 137 1.02 1.60 -16.19
CA THR A 137 2.22 1.35 -16.99
C THR A 137 3.41 2.28 -16.70
N GLN A 138 3.27 3.45 -16.02
CA GLN A 138 4.38 4.43 -16.03
C GLN A 138 4.72 5.24 -14.76
N GLN A 139 4.09 5.06 -13.59
CA GLN A 139 4.46 5.88 -12.42
C GLN A 139 4.98 5.04 -11.25
N SER A 140 6.31 4.90 -11.22
CA SER A 140 7.08 4.58 -10.02
C SER A 140 6.97 5.74 -9.02
N VAL A 141 5.92 5.74 -8.19
CA VAL A 141 5.83 6.66 -7.06
C VAL A 141 6.73 6.15 -5.94
N THR A 142 7.64 7.01 -5.50
CA THR A 142 8.67 6.81 -4.48
C THR A 142 8.05 6.20 -3.21
N LEU A 143 8.31 4.92 -2.97
CA LEU A 143 8.00 4.29 -1.67
C LEU A 143 8.83 5.00 -0.60
N ASN A 144 8.19 5.44 0.49
CA ASN A 144 8.88 6.02 1.64
C ASN A 144 9.94 5.03 2.18
N PRO A 145 11.25 5.33 2.06
CA PRO A 145 12.32 4.40 2.46
C PRO A 145 12.33 4.11 3.97
N GLN A 146 11.69 4.98 4.76
CA GLN A 146 11.59 4.88 6.21
C GLN A 146 10.96 3.58 6.70
N LEU A 147 10.07 2.95 5.92
CA LEU A 147 9.46 1.66 6.29
C LEU A 147 10.43 0.48 6.20
N MET A 148 11.57 0.62 5.52
CA MET A 148 12.57 -0.46 5.39
C MET A 148 13.58 -0.48 6.56
N LEU A 149 13.64 0.59 7.35
CA LEU A 149 14.62 0.77 8.44
C LEU A 149 14.10 0.30 9.81
N GLN A 150 12.93 -0.35 9.88
CA GLN A 150 12.42 -0.86 11.16
C GLN A 150 13.23 -2.07 11.64
N PRO A 151 13.72 -2.09 12.91
CA PRO A 151 14.61 -3.16 13.37
C PRO A 151 13.94 -4.54 13.35
N ARG A 152 14.58 -5.50 12.68
CA ARG A 152 14.22 -6.93 12.73
C ARG A 152 14.47 -7.48 14.14
N ALA A 153 13.45 -7.50 14.99
CA ALA A 153 13.49 -8.31 16.21
C ALA A 153 13.43 -9.80 15.81
N LYS A 154 14.46 -10.55 16.19
CA LYS A 154 14.66 -11.98 15.85
C LYS A 154 13.48 -12.83 16.34
N LEU A 155 12.67 -13.36 15.42
CA LEU A 155 11.71 -14.42 15.72
C LEU A 155 11.94 -15.62 14.78
N LYS A 156 12.03 -16.80 15.39
CA LYS A 156 12.36 -18.09 14.78
C LYS A 156 11.33 -18.48 13.70
N LYS A 157 11.84 -18.95 12.57
CA LYS A 157 11.11 -19.46 11.40
C LYS A 157 10.34 -20.76 11.70
N VAL A 158 9.11 -20.84 11.20
CA VAL A 158 8.48 -22.06 10.67
C VAL A 158 7.95 -21.69 9.28
N PRO A 159 8.23 -22.45 8.20
CA PRO A 159 7.94 -22.00 6.85
C PRO A 159 6.49 -22.28 6.46
N ALA A 160 5.77 -21.25 6.03
CA ALA A 160 4.62 -21.40 5.15
C ALA A 160 5.13 -21.20 3.71
N THR A 161 5.24 -22.30 2.97
CA THR A 161 5.62 -22.35 1.55
C THR A 161 4.49 -21.77 0.71
N GLY A 162 4.74 -20.65 0.03
CA GLY A 162 3.78 -20.04 -0.88
C GLY A 162 4.02 -18.58 -1.30
N TYR A 163 5.12 -17.97 -0.87
CA TYR A 163 5.47 -16.58 -1.22
C TYR A 163 6.78 -16.51 -2.02
N GLU A 164 6.88 -17.25 -3.11
CA GLU A 164 7.93 -16.99 -4.09
C GLU A 164 7.34 -16.19 -5.25
N ASN A 165 7.75 -14.93 -5.29
CA ASN A 165 7.34 -13.93 -6.25
C ASN A 165 7.78 -14.32 -7.66
N GLU A 166 6.87 -14.36 -8.64
CA GLU A 166 7.21 -14.26 -10.06
C GLU A 166 7.22 -12.78 -10.50
N SER A 167 8.05 -12.00 -9.83
CA SER A 167 8.89 -11.06 -10.57
C SER A 167 10.26 -11.69 -10.50
N VAL A 168 10.79 -12.13 -11.64
CA VAL A 168 12.18 -12.60 -11.75
C VAL A 168 13.07 -11.41 -11.36
N SER A 169 13.28 -11.22 -10.06
CA SER A 169 14.32 -10.36 -9.54
C SER A 169 15.61 -11.08 -9.88
N LEU A 170 16.13 -10.79 -11.07
CA LEU A 170 17.52 -10.99 -11.42
C LEU A 170 18.32 -10.72 -10.15
N HIS A 171 19.11 -11.70 -9.68
CA HIS A 171 20.03 -11.53 -8.56
C HIS A 171 20.98 -10.38 -8.88
N LYS A 172 20.55 -9.15 -8.58
CA LYS A 172 21.26 -7.95 -8.95
C LYS A 172 22.38 -7.79 -7.93
N THR A 173 23.56 -8.20 -8.35
CA THR A 173 24.80 -7.92 -7.65
C THR A 173 25.25 -6.52 -8.06
N ILE A 174 25.48 -5.66 -7.06
CA ILE A 174 26.02 -4.31 -7.27
C ILE A 174 27.43 -4.24 -6.69
N ASN A 175 28.30 -3.43 -7.29
CA ASN A 175 29.66 -3.24 -6.76
C ASN A 175 29.62 -2.24 -5.59
N ALA A 176 30.49 -2.45 -4.61
CA ALA A 176 30.61 -1.56 -3.46
C ALA A 176 31.05 -0.15 -3.89
N THR A 177 31.96 -0.03 -4.85
CA THR A 177 32.39 1.28 -5.38
C THR A 177 31.22 2.05 -6.02
N ASP A 178 30.42 1.38 -6.86
CA ASP A 178 29.25 1.97 -7.50
C ASP A 178 28.19 2.38 -6.46
N PHE A 179 28.01 1.56 -5.42
CA PHE A 179 27.09 1.85 -4.32
C PHE A 179 27.53 3.08 -3.52
N ILE A 180 28.79 3.14 -3.11
CA ILE A 180 29.35 4.20 -2.25
C ILE A 180 29.40 5.54 -2.99
N HIS A 181 29.70 5.54 -4.28
CA HIS A 181 29.75 6.76 -5.09
C HIS A 181 28.39 7.20 -5.64
N SER A 182 27.34 6.39 -5.47
CA SER A 182 26.00 6.74 -5.97
C SER A 182 25.29 7.76 -5.06
N ASN A 183 24.59 8.71 -5.69
CA ASN A 183 23.71 9.63 -4.98
C ASN A 183 22.38 8.98 -4.56
N ASN A 184 22.03 7.82 -5.17
CA ASN A 184 20.78 7.09 -4.96
C ASN A 184 21.02 5.73 -4.27
N TYR A 185 21.90 5.68 -3.27
CA TYR A 185 22.29 4.46 -2.57
C TYR A 185 21.08 3.72 -1.94
N LEU A 186 20.03 4.42 -1.52
CA LEU A 186 18.82 3.81 -0.95
C LEU A 186 18.04 2.96 -1.96
N GLU A 187 17.92 3.43 -3.20
CA GLU A 187 17.25 2.68 -4.27
C GLU A 187 18.11 1.51 -4.74
N LEU A 188 19.42 1.70 -4.78
CA LEU A 188 20.37 0.62 -5.06
C LEU A 188 20.31 -0.46 -3.99
N LEU A 189 20.24 -0.09 -2.71
CA LEU A 189 20.11 -1.03 -1.60
C LEU A 189 18.80 -1.82 -1.67
N ALA A 190 17.68 -1.14 -1.95
CA ALA A 190 16.37 -1.78 -2.04
C ALA A 190 16.26 -2.78 -3.21
N SER A 191 16.99 -2.52 -4.29
CA SER A 191 17.01 -3.38 -5.49
C SER A 191 18.10 -4.46 -5.47
N ALA A 192 19.15 -4.31 -4.67
CA ALA A 192 20.25 -5.26 -4.58
C ALA A 192 19.90 -6.50 -3.76
N TYR A 193 20.48 -7.63 -4.17
CA TYR A 193 20.49 -8.87 -3.37
C TYR A 193 21.85 -9.07 -2.70
N LYS A 194 22.92 -8.65 -3.40
CA LYS A 194 24.30 -8.75 -2.96
C LYS A 194 25.07 -7.49 -3.33
N ILE A 195 25.91 -7.00 -2.43
CA ILE A 195 26.93 -6.00 -2.73
C ILE A 195 28.27 -6.72 -2.78
N ALA A 196 28.92 -6.73 -3.94
CA ALA A 196 30.25 -7.28 -4.11
C ALA A 196 31.30 -6.25 -3.69
N LEU A 197 32.21 -6.64 -2.81
CA LEU A 197 33.43 -5.88 -2.51
C LEU A 197 34.39 -6.06 -3.69
N ASP A 198 34.43 -5.09 -4.58
CA ASP A 198 35.15 -5.09 -5.86
C ASP A 198 36.62 -4.69 -5.72
N ASP A 199 36.93 -3.78 -4.79
CA ASP A 199 38.28 -3.27 -4.54
C ASP A 199 38.87 -3.76 -3.21
N GLU A 200 40.18 -4.04 -3.21
CA GLU A 200 40.96 -4.40 -2.00
C GLU A 200 40.92 -3.33 -0.90
N ARG A 201 40.64 -2.07 -1.28
CA ARG A 201 40.46 -0.95 -0.34
C ARG A 201 39.27 -1.17 0.59
N TRP A 202 38.20 -1.78 0.08
CA TRP A 202 37.01 -2.10 0.88
C TRP A 202 37.20 -3.38 1.67
N LEU A 203 38.00 -4.31 1.17
CA LEU A 203 38.29 -5.59 1.82
C LEU A 203 39.21 -5.44 3.05
N ASN A 204 40.17 -4.51 2.99
CA ASN A 204 41.21 -4.29 4.02
C ASN A 204 40.91 -3.12 4.99
N ASN A 205 39.71 -2.53 4.92
CA ASN A 205 39.35 -1.42 5.80
C ASN A 205 38.98 -1.92 7.21
N GLU A 206 39.44 -1.24 8.27
CA GLU A 206 39.09 -1.54 9.66
C GLU A 206 37.58 -1.54 9.94
N SER A 207 36.80 -0.79 9.15
CA SER A 207 35.34 -0.75 9.27
C SER A 207 34.62 -1.93 8.59
N THR A 208 35.31 -2.71 7.75
CA THR A 208 34.73 -3.88 7.05
C THR A 208 34.94 -5.13 7.90
N THR A 209 34.21 -5.21 9.02
CA THR A 209 34.22 -6.39 9.89
C THR A 209 33.60 -7.59 9.19
N ASP A 210 33.84 -8.79 9.71
CA ASP A 210 33.28 -10.02 9.14
C ASP A 210 31.73 -10.02 9.21
N GLU A 211 31.13 -9.30 10.15
CA GLU A 211 29.69 -9.05 10.20
C GLU A 211 29.23 -8.23 8.99
N VAL A 212 29.95 -7.17 8.63
CA VAL A 212 29.63 -6.34 7.46
C VAL A 212 29.74 -7.17 6.19
N LYS A 213 30.80 -7.99 6.03
CA LYS A 213 30.95 -8.88 4.87
C LYS A 213 29.76 -9.83 4.72
N CYS A 214 29.33 -10.44 5.83
CA CYS A 214 28.19 -11.35 5.85
C CYS A 214 26.88 -10.64 5.48
N CYS A 215 26.67 -9.40 5.97
CA CYS A 215 25.51 -8.58 5.61
C CYS A 215 25.49 -8.12 4.13
N LEU A 216 26.65 -8.01 3.48
CA LEU A 216 26.74 -7.64 2.06
C LEU A 216 26.49 -8.84 1.12
N GLU A 217 26.66 -10.07 1.62
CA GLU A 217 26.38 -11.29 0.86
C GLU A 217 24.88 -11.59 0.73
N ASP A 218 24.09 -11.21 1.73
CA ASP A 218 22.63 -11.39 1.75
C ASP A 218 21.93 -10.15 2.35
N ILE A 219 21.56 -9.21 1.48
CA ILE A 219 20.97 -7.93 1.87
C ILE A 219 19.47 -8.09 2.22
N LYS A 220 18.80 -9.13 1.71
CA LYS A 220 17.34 -9.30 1.82
C LYS A 220 16.91 -10.27 2.90
#